data_AF-A0A7J7GDQ7-F1
#
_entry.id   AF-A0A7J7GDQ7-F1
#
_cell.length_a   1.000
_cell.length_b   1.000
_cell.length_c   1.000
_cell.angle_alpha   90.00
_cell.angle_beta   90.00
_cell.angle_gamma   90.00
#
_symmetry.space_group_name_H-M   'P 1'
#
loop_
_entity.id
_entity.type
_entity.pdbx_description
1 polymer ?
#
loop_
_entity_poly.entity_id
_entity_poly.type
_entity_poly.pdbx_seq_one_letter_code
_entity_poly.pdbx_strand_id
1 'polypeptide(L)'
;MKFGETFMEYLHGEQEGFLDKCSHVEYKRLKKVLKSCRVCRESRDSCPSNEHDDDNGNAQLHHEFCQCEACPLCDQMFFSELMKEASEIAGFFTSRVRHILHLHISTGMQGYLLRFRHCFTNDQQAMVQEGRMLIEYVTMNAIAMRKILKKYDKVHSSVNGRKFKSKMQSERIELLQSPWLIELGAFYMNFNERDGGESNKFFSYDLHSTQPVMTMMLPDSVKLEYNLSCAICLELVFNPYALCCGHLFCKSCACSAASVMIFQGLKAASPESKCPVCRAAGVYGDAVHMLELDLFLKKRCKEYWKERLVAERAEMVKQSKEYWDLQTKFMIGY
;
A
#
# COMPACT_ATOMS: atom_id res chain seq x y z
N MET A 1 18.71 16.85 13.01
CA MET A 1 18.68 17.03 11.54
C MET A 1 17.31 17.51 11.09
N LYS A 2 17.26 18.49 10.18
CA LYS A 2 16.00 18.94 9.60
C LYS A 2 15.64 17.98 8.46
N PHE A 3 14.86 16.92 8.75
CA PHE A 3 14.34 16.00 7.72
C PHE A 3 13.71 16.72 6.51
N GLY A 4 13.19 17.94 6.69
CA GLY A 4 12.66 18.72 5.57
C GLY A 4 13.72 19.23 4.59
N GLU A 5 14.99 19.36 4.99
CA GLU A 5 16.11 19.67 4.08
C GLU A 5 16.51 18.39 3.33
N THR A 6 16.71 17.28 4.05
CA THR A 6 16.98 15.95 3.45
C THR A 6 15.91 15.49 2.46
N PHE A 7 14.63 15.71 2.76
CA PHE A 7 13.54 15.36 1.84
C PHE A 7 13.56 16.21 0.56
N MET A 8 14.01 17.46 0.64
CA MET A 8 14.16 18.29 -0.55
C MET A 8 15.42 18.00 -1.34
N GLU A 9 16.53 17.70 -0.66
CA GLU A 9 17.75 17.20 -1.31
C GLU A 9 17.45 15.90 -2.07
N TYR A 10 16.59 15.03 -1.53
CA TYR A 10 16.09 13.86 -2.24
C TYR A 10 15.29 14.23 -3.50
N LEU A 11 14.35 15.19 -3.39
CA LEU A 11 13.52 15.62 -4.53
C LEU A 11 14.33 16.31 -5.64
N HIS A 12 15.37 17.08 -5.29
CA HIS A 12 16.22 17.83 -6.22
C HIS A 12 17.60 17.16 -6.47
N GLY A 13 17.73 15.89 -6.10
CA GLY A 13 18.98 15.13 -6.24
C GLY A 13 19.12 14.48 -7.61
N GLU A 14 19.98 13.46 -7.71
CA GLU A 14 20.27 12.73 -8.97
C GLU A 14 19.04 12.09 -9.65
N GLN A 15 17.89 12.04 -8.96
CA GLN A 15 16.63 11.47 -9.43
C GLN A 15 15.62 12.52 -9.92
N GLU A 16 16.03 13.79 -10.04
CA GLU A 16 15.15 14.93 -10.36
C GLU A 16 14.29 14.70 -11.61
N GLY A 17 14.84 14.14 -12.70
CA GLY A 17 14.07 13.87 -13.93
C GLY A 17 13.00 12.77 -13.80
N PHE A 18 13.13 11.86 -12.84
CA PHE A 18 12.09 10.87 -12.51
C PHE A 18 11.05 11.47 -11.58
N LEU A 19 11.49 12.24 -10.59
CA LEU A 19 10.65 12.84 -9.56
C LEU A 19 9.84 14.06 -10.03
N ASP A 20 10.29 14.76 -11.08
CA ASP A 20 9.57 15.88 -11.70
C ASP A 20 8.18 15.48 -12.25
N LYS A 21 8.00 14.20 -12.57
CA LYS A 21 6.72 13.62 -12.99
C LYS A 21 5.91 12.99 -11.85
N CYS A 22 6.43 13.01 -10.62
CA CYS A 22 5.85 12.32 -9.47
C CYS A 22 5.15 13.29 -8.51
N SER A 23 3.91 12.98 -8.13
CA SER A 23 3.30 13.59 -6.94
C SER A 23 4.14 13.26 -5.71
N HIS A 24 4.26 14.16 -4.75
CA HIS A 24 5.02 13.93 -3.52
C HIS A 24 4.40 14.73 -2.38
N VAL A 25 4.78 14.38 -1.14
CA VAL A 25 4.26 15.10 0.03
C VAL A 25 4.77 16.54 0.02
N GLU A 26 3.85 17.52 0.02
CA GLU A 26 4.17 18.95 0.01
C GLU A 26 4.56 19.42 1.42
N TYR A 27 5.64 18.85 1.93
CA TYR A 27 6.07 18.96 3.33
C TYR A 27 6.30 20.40 3.78
N LYS A 28 6.68 21.30 2.85
CA LYS A 28 6.79 22.75 3.10
C LYS A 28 5.42 23.41 3.23
N ARG A 29 4.48 23.13 2.33
CA ARG A 29 3.12 23.71 2.34
C ARG A 29 2.35 23.25 3.58
N LEU A 30 2.38 21.95 3.88
CA LEU A 30 1.76 21.39 5.09
C LEU A 30 2.34 21.99 6.37
N LYS A 31 3.65 22.23 6.43
CA LYS A 31 4.26 22.96 7.56
C LYS A 31 3.79 24.41 7.67
N LYS A 32 3.51 25.10 6.57
CA LYS A 32 2.99 26.49 6.62
C LYS A 32 1.60 26.53 7.26
N VAL A 33 0.72 25.58 6.91
CA VAL A 33 -0.61 25.42 7.55
C VAL A 33 -0.48 25.23 9.06
N LEU A 34 0.50 24.44 9.51
CA LEU A 34 0.75 24.25 10.94
C LEU A 34 1.33 25.50 11.63
N LYS A 35 2.12 26.31 10.91
CA LYS A 35 2.72 27.54 11.46
C LYS A 35 1.68 28.64 11.64
N SER A 36 0.76 28.83 10.70
CA SER A 36 -0.32 29.82 10.84
C SER A 36 -1.19 29.54 12.07
N CYS A 37 -1.43 28.27 12.39
CA CYS A 37 -2.17 27.90 13.60
C CYS A 37 -1.41 28.23 14.90
N ARG A 38 -0.08 28.09 14.91
CA ARG A 38 0.75 28.41 16.08
C ARG A 38 0.73 29.91 16.41
N VAL A 39 0.75 30.76 15.39
CA VAL A 39 0.69 32.23 15.53
C VAL A 39 -0.63 32.66 16.18
N CYS A 40 -1.75 32.00 15.85
CA CYS A 40 -3.05 32.26 16.49
C CYS A 40 -3.09 31.93 17.99
N ARG A 41 -2.20 31.06 18.48
CA ARG A 41 -2.09 30.69 19.90
C ARG A 41 -1.19 31.67 20.66
N GLU A 42 -0.03 32.00 20.11
CA GLU A 42 0.95 32.92 20.72
C GLU A 42 0.40 34.36 20.86
N SER A 43 -0.48 34.78 19.96
CA SER A 43 -1.19 36.07 20.05
C SER A 43 -2.27 36.13 21.14
N ARG A 44 -2.71 35.00 21.70
CA ARG A 44 -3.63 34.95 22.87
C ARG A 44 -2.89 34.94 24.21
N ASP A 45 -1.77 34.22 24.30
CA ASP A 45 -0.95 34.15 25.52
C ASP A 45 -0.25 35.50 25.85
N SER A 46 -0.33 36.48 24.95
CA SER A 46 0.26 37.82 25.09
C SER A 46 -0.70 38.88 25.64
N CYS A 47 -1.98 38.57 25.85
CA CYS A 47 -2.95 39.53 26.41
C CYS A 47 -3.06 39.36 27.94
N PRO A 48 -2.74 40.37 28.75
CA PRO A 48 -3.08 40.35 30.17
C PRO A 48 -4.59 40.45 30.30
N SER A 49 -5.17 39.55 31.09
CA SER A 49 -6.56 39.63 31.56
C SER A 49 -6.72 40.89 32.41
N ASN A 50 -7.13 41.99 31.78
CA ASN A 50 -7.68 43.14 32.48
C ASN A 50 -9.20 43.07 32.35
N GLU A 51 -9.85 42.81 33.48
CA GLU A 51 -11.23 43.21 33.72
C GLU A 51 -11.33 44.73 33.55
N HIS A 52 -12.25 45.21 32.70
CA HIS A 52 -13.17 46.33 32.97
C HIS A 52 -13.97 46.71 31.70
N ASP A 53 -15.20 47.12 31.97
CA ASP A 53 -16.32 47.38 31.06
C ASP A 53 -16.15 48.54 30.05
N ASP A 54 -17.10 48.51 29.11
CA ASP A 54 -17.71 49.61 28.34
C ASP A 54 -17.16 50.06 26.97
N ASP A 55 -17.94 49.65 25.98
CA ASP A 55 -18.59 50.42 24.89
C ASP A 55 -17.82 50.85 23.62
N ASN A 56 -18.49 50.48 22.52
CA ASN A 56 -18.54 51.08 21.19
C ASN A 56 -17.37 50.88 20.19
N GLY A 57 -17.74 50.33 19.02
CA GLY A 57 -17.06 50.65 17.75
C GLY A 57 -16.37 49.51 17.00
N ASN A 58 -17.16 48.63 16.37
CA ASN A 58 -16.92 48.08 15.04
C ASN A 58 -15.57 47.37 14.76
N ALA A 59 -15.42 46.12 15.20
CA ALA A 59 -14.50 45.13 14.62
C ALA A 59 -14.84 43.70 15.06
N GLN A 60 -16.11 43.28 14.97
CA GLN A 60 -16.60 42.10 15.68
C GLN A 60 -17.15 41.04 14.73
N LEU A 61 -16.29 40.45 13.88
CA LEU A 61 -16.66 39.27 13.08
C LEU A 61 -15.56 38.21 12.88
N HIS A 62 -14.35 38.35 13.45
CA HIS A 62 -13.26 37.40 13.20
C HIS A 62 -12.63 36.76 14.44
N HIS A 63 -13.21 36.94 15.63
CA HIS A 63 -12.55 36.55 16.87
C HIS A 63 -13.38 35.65 17.79
N GLU A 64 -14.03 34.62 17.24
CA GLU A 64 -14.83 33.68 18.05
C GLU A 64 -14.49 32.19 17.91
N PHE A 65 -13.47 31.80 17.13
CA PHE A 65 -13.11 30.39 16.98
C PHE A 65 -11.63 30.13 17.27
N CYS A 66 -11.23 30.13 18.54
CA CYS A 66 -10.01 29.39 18.91
C CYS A 66 -9.96 29.04 20.40
N GLN A 67 -11.03 28.46 20.93
CA GLN A 67 -10.79 27.45 21.97
C GLN A 67 -10.26 26.19 21.27
N CYS A 68 -9.51 25.36 22.00
CA CYS A 68 -9.49 23.90 21.87
C CYS A 68 -8.15 23.24 21.51
N GLU A 69 -7.98 22.07 22.13
CA GLU A 69 -7.10 20.95 21.82
C GLU A 69 -7.30 20.36 20.39
N ALA A 70 -8.13 20.97 19.55
CA ALA A 70 -8.40 20.61 18.15
C ALA A 70 -8.88 21.87 17.37
N CYS A 71 -8.31 22.13 16.19
CA CYS A 71 -8.67 23.29 15.35
C CYS A 71 -9.41 22.78 14.09
N PRO A 72 -10.75 22.85 14.02
CA PRO A 72 -11.53 22.22 12.94
C PRO A 72 -11.12 22.66 11.52
N LEU A 73 -10.74 23.93 11.37
CA LEU A 73 -10.27 24.48 10.09
C LEU A 73 -8.89 23.94 9.70
N CYS A 74 -7.97 23.81 10.66
CA CYS A 74 -6.66 23.19 10.42
C CYS A 74 -6.82 21.69 10.15
N ASP A 75 -7.72 21.01 10.85
CA ASP A 75 -8.01 19.59 10.67
C ASP A 75 -8.54 19.34 9.27
N GLN A 76 -9.55 20.10 8.84
CA GLN A 76 -10.13 19.93 7.51
C GLN A 76 -9.10 20.21 6.42
N MET A 77 -8.39 21.33 6.48
CA MET A 77 -7.41 21.71 5.44
C MET A 77 -6.19 20.78 5.42
N PHE A 78 -5.62 20.45 6.58
CA PHE A 78 -4.42 19.62 6.66
C PHE A 78 -4.69 18.18 6.25
N PHE A 79 -5.74 17.56 6.79
CA PHE A 79 -6.02 16.15 6.53
C PHE A 79 -6.56 15.90 5.12
N SER A 80 -7.35 16.83 4.55
CA SER A 80 -7.82 16.69 3.16
C SER A 80 -6.68 16.79 2.15
N GLU A 81 -5.79 17.76 2.29
CA GLU A 81 -4.62 17.92 1.42
C GLU A 81 -3.68 16.72 1.54
N LEU A 82 -3.35 16.30 2.78
CA LEU A 82 -2.50 15.13 3.00
C LEU A 82 -3.12 13.84 2.44
N MET A 83 -4.45 13.70 2.53
CA MET A 83 -5.17 12.56 1.98
C MET A 83 -5.10 12.52 0.45
N LYS A 84 -5.26 13.68 -0.19
CA LYS A 84 -5.14 13.84 -1.64
C LYS A 84 -3.72 13.50 -2.09
N GLU A 85 -2.71 14.12 -1.48
CA GLU A 85 -1.29 13.83 -1.76
C GLU A 85 -0.98 12.34 -1.61
N ALA A 86 -1.46 11.71 -0.55
CA ALA A 86 -1.22 10.29 -0.30
C ALA A 86 -1.91 9.37 -1.33
N SER A 87 -3.13 9.70 -1.73
CA SER A 87 -3.85 8.97 -2.79
C SER A 87 -3.14 9.06 -4.13
N GLU A 88 -2.66 10.25 -4.50
CA GLU A 88 -1.91 10.46 -5.75
C GLU A 88 -0.60 9.68 -5.76
N ILE A 89 0.16 9.70 -4.66
CA ILE A 89 1.40 8.93 -4.50
C ILE A 89 1.12 7.43 -4.60
N ALA A 90 0.08 6.94 -3.93
CA ALA A 90 -0.31 5.53 -3.97
C ALA A 90 -0.73 5.10 -5.39
N GLY A 91 -1.48 5.94 -6.10
CA GLY A 91 -1.91 5.71 -7.48
C GLY A 91 -0.73 5.67 -8.47
N PHE A 92 0.18 6.65 -8.37
CA PHE A 92 1.39 6.71 -9.18
C PHE A 92 2.26 5.47 -8.96
N PHE A 93 2.56 5.15 -7.70
CA PHE A 93 3.36 3.97 -7.34
C PHE A 93 2.75 2.69 -7.89
N THR A 94 1.44 2.49 -7.66
CA THR A 94 0.71 1.32 -8.15
C THR A 94 0.79 1.20 -9.68
N SER A 95 0.54 2.30 -10.39
CA SER A 95 0.58 2.33 -11.87
C SER A 95 1.97 1.95 -12.39
N ARG A 96 3.01 2.52 -11.80
CA ARG A 96 4.39 2.31 -12.26
C ARG A 96 4.92 0.92 -11.92
N VAL A 97 4.62 0.40 -10.73
CA VAL A 97 4.94 -0.99 -10.37
C VAL A 97 4.23 -1.95 -11.32
N ARG A 98 2.93 -1.79 -11.56
CA ARG A 98 2.18 -2.61 -12.52
C ARG A 98 2.81 -2.62 -13.90
N HIS A 99 3.33 -1.48 -14.36
CA HIS A 99 4.04 -1.40 -15.63
C HIS A 99 5.30 -2.26 -15.65
N ILE A 100 6.16 -2.15 -14.63
CA ILE A 100 7.38 -2.97 -14.49
C ILE A 100 7.04 -4.47 -14.46
N LEU A 101 6.05 -4.85 -13.64
CA LEU A 101 5.65 -6.25 -13.47
C LEU A 101 5.04 -6.83 -14.76
N HIS A 102 4.22 -6.04 -15.47
CA HIS A 102 3.65 -6.47 -16.74
C HIS A 102 4.74 -6.77 -17.77
N LEU A 103 5.83 -5.99 -17.79
CA LEU A 103 6.97 -6.25 -18.66
C LEU A 103 7.70 -7.53 -18.25
N HIS A 104 7.89 -7.79 -16.95
CA HIS A 104 8.61 -8.96 -16.45
C HIS A 104 7.83 -10.29 -16.59
N ILE A 105 6.53 -10.30 -16.26
CA ILE A 105 5.71 -11.53 -16.20
C ILE A 105 5.00 -11.85 -17.50
N SER A 106 5.04 -10.98 -18.52
CA SER A 106 4.38 -11.24 -19.80
C SER A 106 4.74 -12.65 -20.35
N THR A 107 3.79 -13.58 -20.29
CA THR A 107 3.91 -14.95 -20.81
C THR A 107 3.05 -15.11 -22.06
N GLY A 108 3.57 -15.78 -23.10
CA GLY A 108 2.89 -16.00 -24.39
C GLY A 108 3.55 -15.26 -25.56
N MET A 109 2.84 -15.03 -26.67
CA MET A 109 3.36 -14.30 -27.84
C MET A 109 3.77 -12.86 -27.51
N GLN A 110 3.07 -12.19 -26.57
CA GLN A 110 3.48 -10.88 -26.05
C GLN A 110 4.79 -10.96 -25.27
N GLY A 111 4.97 -12.00 -24.45
CA GLY A 111 6.24 -12.28 -23.78
C GLY A 111 7.38 -12.59 -24.74
N TYR A 112 7.10 -13.28 -25.85
CA TYR A 112 8.09 -13.58 -26.88
C TYR A 112 8.49 -12.32 -27.66
N LEU A 113 7.53 -11.47 -28.05
CA LEU A 113 7.78 -10.18 -28.74
C LEU A 113 8.48 -9.16 -27.83
N LEU A 114 8.09 -9.08 -26.55
CA LEU A 114 8.73 -8.22 -25.56
C LEU A 114 10.14 -8.72 -25.21
N ARG A 115 10.34 -10.05 -25.11
CA ARG A 115 11.66 -10.66 -24.93
C ARG A 115 12.55 -10.46 -26.17
N PHE A 116 11.98 -10.43 -27.38
CA PHE A 116 12.70 -10.08 -28.61
C PHE A 116 13.08 -8.58 -28.68
N ARG A 117 12.21 -7.67 -28.18
CA ARG A 117 12.54 -6.24 -28.06
C ARG A 117 13.53 -5.95 -26.94
N HIS A 118 13.52 -6.72 -25.86
CA HIS A 118 14.34 -6.55 -24.66
C HIS A 118 15.47 -7.59 -24.53
N CYS A 119 15.98 -8.11 -25.64
CA CYS A 119 17.21 -8.92 -25.68
C CYS A 119 18.48 -8.14 -25.29
N PHE A 120 18.37 -6.85 -24.94
CA PHE A 120 19.48 -6.04 -24.45
C PHE A 120 19.44 -5.96 -22.92
N THR A 121 20.56 -6.34 -22.29
CA THR A 121 20.84 -6.21 -20.84
C THR A 121 20.52 -4.82 -20.28
N ASN A 122 20.62 -3.78 -21.10
CA ASN A 122 20.31 -2.38 -20.72
C ASN A 122 18.84 -2.16 -20.30
N ASP A 123 17.87 -2.82 -20.95
CA ASP A 123 16.45 -2.62 -20.63
C ASP A 123 16.06 -3.30 -19.30
N GLN A 124 16.72 -4.43 -18.99
CA GLN A 124 16.52 -5.13 -17.72
C GLN A 124 17.12 -4.36 -16.54
N GLN A 125 18.33 -3.83 -16.70
CA GLN A 125 18.96 -2.98 -15.68
C GLN A 125 18.16 -1.70 -15.47
N ALA A 126 17.59 -1.10 -16.53
CA ALA A 126 16.69 0.05 -16.41
C ALA A 126 15.44 -0.25 -15.57
N MET A 127 14.80 -1.42 -15.75
CA MET A 127 13.64 -1.82 -14.92
C MET A 127 14.01 -2.02 -13.44
N VAL A 128 15.15 -2.65 -13.18
CA VAL A 128 15.65 -2.87 -11.81
C VAL A 128 16.03 -1.55 -11.14
N GLN A 129 16.60 -0.61 -11.89
CA GLN A 129 16.90 0.72 -11.39
C GLN A 129 15.61 1.52 -11.14
N GLU A 130 14.65 1.46 -12.05
CA GLU A 130 13.34 2.10 -11.87
C GLU A 130 12.61 1.56 -10.63
N GLY A 131 12.63 0.24 -10.42
CA GLY A 131 12.09 -0.37 -9.20
C GLY A 131 12.76 0.15 -7.92
N ARG A 132 14.06 0.45 -7.97
CA ARG A 132 14.84 0.90 -6.81
C ARG A 132 14.42 2.31 -6.45
N MET A 133 14.31 3.16 -7.48
CA MET A 133 13.81 4.52 -7.36
C MET A 133 12.37 4.53 -6.79
N LEU A 134 11.51 3.59 -7.21
CA LEU A 134 10.15 3.45 -6.65
C LEU A 134 10.13 3.06 -5.17
N ILE A 135 11.02 2.15 -4.73
CA ILE A 135 11.14 1.78 -3.31
C ILE A 135 11.58 2.97 -2.47
N GLU A 136 12.61 3.69 -2.93
CA GLU A 136 13.12 4.90 -2.28
C GLU A 136 12.03 5.98 -2.22
N TYR A 137 11.32 6.21 -3.33
CA TYR A 137 10.21 7.16 -3.43
C TYR A 137 9.10 6.85 -2.44
N VAL A 138 8.61 5.61 -2.39
CA VAL A 138 7.57 5.19 -1.44
C VAL A 138 8.05 5.32 0.00
N THR A 139 9.30 4.94 0.25
CA THR A 139 9.90 5.01 1.59
C THR A 139 9.99 6.45 2.08
N MET A 140 10.52 7.36 1.26
CA MET A 140 10.69 8.77 1.61
C MET A 140 9.34 9.45 1.83
N ASN A 141 8.36 9.20 0.97
CA ASN A 141 7.00 9.73 1.14
C ASN A 141 6.33 9.17 2.40
N ALA A 142 6.45 7.88 2.68
CA ALA A 142 5.90 7.29 3.90
C ALA A 142 6.55 7.85 5.17
N ILE A 143 7.87 8.09 5.16
CA ILE A 143 8.59 8.75 6.27
C ILE A 143 8.09 10.19 6.43
N ALA A 144 7.91 10.93 5.33
CA ALA A 144 7.41 12.30 5.34
C ALA A 144 6.00 12.38 5.94
N MET A 145 5.09 11.51 5.52
CA MET A 145 3.73 11.39 6.09
C MET A 145 3.78 11.10 7.59
N ARG A 146 4.59 10.12 8.03
CA ARG A 146 4.74 9.82 9.46
C ARG A 146 5.26 11.01 10.25
N LYS A 147 6.25 11.74 9.73
CA LYS A 147 6.85 12.89 10.41
C LYS A 147 5.92 14.10 10.43
N ILE A 148 5.15 14.36 9.37
CA ILE A 148 4.21 15.49 9.36
C ILE A 148 3.03 15.23 10.29
N LEU A 149 2.52 14.00 10.36
CA LEU A 149 1.46 13.62 11.31
C LEU A 149 1.93 13.74 12.76
N LYS A 150 3.14 13.27 13.08
CA LYS A 150 3.75 13.47 14.41
C LYS A 150 3.93 14.96 14.74
N LYS A 151 4.29 15.79 13.73
CA LYS A 151 4.41 17.24 13.91
C LYS A 151 3.05 17.88 14.17
N TYR A 152 2.01 17.46 13.45
CA TYR A 152 0.65 17.94 13.66
C TYR A 152 0.20 17.68 15.11
N ASP A 153 0.37 16.44 15.61
CA ASP A 153 0.01 16.07 17.00
C ASP A 153 0.79 16.91 18.00
N LYS A 154 2.09 17.15 17.75
CA LYS A 154 2.92 17.99 18.60
C LYS A 154 2.50 19.46 18.63
N VAL A 155 2.04 20.02 17.52
CA VAL A 155 1.60 21.43 17.42
C VAL A 155 0.26 21.63 18.13
N HIS A 156 -0.68 20.71 17.92
CA HIS A 156 -2.04 20.81 18.45
C HIS A 156 -2.20 20.15 19.83
N SER A 157 -1.17 19.49 20.36
CA SER A 157 -1.26 18.66 21.58
C SER A 157 -2.41 17.64 21.51
N SER A 158 -2.62 17.07 20.32
CA SER A 158 -3.76 16.22 20.02
C SER A 158 -3.33 14.80 19.61
N VAL A 159 -4.32 13.94 19.38
CA VAL A 159 -4.12 12.58 18.87
C VAL A 159 -4.69 12.38 17.47
N ASN A 160 -5.11 13.47 16.81
CA ASN A 160 -5.82 13.41 15.54
C ASN A 160 -4.91 12.96 14.39
N GLY A 161 -3.61 13.27 14.42
CA GLY A 161 -2.63 12.75 13.48
C GLY A 161 -2.47 11.23 13.58
N ARG A 162 -2.45 10.67 14.80
CA ARG A 162 -2.50 9.21 15.00
C ARG A 162 -3.81 8.60 14.50
N LYS A 163 -4.96 9.19 14.83
CA LYS A 163 -6.28 8.74 14.34
C LYS A 163 -6.33 8.78 12.81
N PHE A 164 -5.80 9.83 12.19
CA PHE A 164 -5.72 9.95 10.75
C PHE A 164 -4.81 8.89 10.13
N LYS A 165 -3.69 8.53 10.77
CA LYS A 165 -2.86 7.40 10.31
C LYS A 165 -3.67 6.10 10.27
N SER A 166 -4.44 5.80 11.33
CA SER A 166 -5.34 4.64 11.34
C SER A 166 -6.44 4.75 10.28
N LYS A 167 -6.94 5.95 10.01
CA LYS A 167 -7.88 6.21 8.92
C LYS A 167 -7.26 5.92 7.55
N MET A 168 -6.02 6.34 7.29
CA MET A 168 -5.29 6.03 6.06
C MET A 168 -5.10 4.52 5.87
N GLN A 169 -4.91 3.77 6.97
CA GLN A 169 -4.86 2.30 6.93
C GLN A 169 -6.21 1.71 6.52
N SER A 170 -7.31 2.17 7.13
CA SER A 170 -8.65 1.71 6.76
C SER A 170 -9.07 2.10 5.34
N GLU A 171 -8.61 3.27 4.86
CA GLU A 171 -8.85 3.79 3.51
C GLU A 171 -7.79 3.34 2.50
N ARG A 172 -6.88 2.45 2.91
CA ARG A 172 -5.99 1.67 2.02
C ARG A 172 -4.96 2.54 1.28
N ILE A 173 -4.51 3.61 1.92
CA ILE A 173 -3.55 4.59 1.36
C ILE A 173 -2.21 4.55 2.10
N GLU A 174 -2.05 3.68 3.12
CA GLU A 174 -0.74 3.48 3.74
C GLU A 174 0.24 2.79 2.77
N LEU A 175 1.14 3.59 2.21
CA LEU A 175 2.06 3.21 1.13
C LEU A 175 2.90 1.96 1.44
N LEU A 176 3.34 1.78 2.69
CA LEU A 176 4.20 0.66 3.09
C LEU A 176 3.45 -0.67 3.24
N GLN A 177 2.12 -0.64 3.34
CA GLN A 177 1.28 -1.85 3.37
C GLN A 177 0.66 -2.16 2.00
N SER A 178 1.10 -1.47 0.95
CA SER A 178 0.63 -1.73 -0.41
C SER A 178 1.02 -3.14 -0.87
N PRO A 179 0.09 -3.95 -1.41
CA PRO A 179 0.41 -5.23 -2.03
C PRO A 179 1.47 -5.10 -3.13
N TRP A 180 1.48 -3.98 -3.85
CA TRP A 180 2.45 -3.72 -4.92
C TRP A 180 3.90 -3.67 -4.40
N LEU A 181 4.12 -3.36 -3.13
CA LEU A 181 5.45 -3.41 -2.52
C LEU A 181 5.92 -4.85 -2.29
N ILE A 182 5.00 -5.77 -1.98
CA ILE A 182 5.29 -7.21 -1.88
C ILE A 182 5.60 -7.78 -3.26
N GLU A 183 4.81 -7.42 -4.29
CA GLU A 183 5.10 -7.82 -5.68
C GLU A 183 6.47 -7.30 -6.15
N LEU A 184 6.78 -6.04 -5.87
CA LEU A 184 8.07 -5.47 -6.22
C LEU A 184 9.22 -6.19 -5.50
N GLY A 185 9.05 -6.54 -4.22
CA GLY A 185 9.99 -7.38 -3.48
C GLY A 185 10.19 -8.76 -4.12
N ALA A 186 9.10 -9.43 -4.50
CA ALA A 186 9.14 -10.71 -5.19
C ALA A 186 9.81 -10.61 -6.58
N PHE A 187 9.58 -9.52 -7.32
CA PHE A 187 10.27 -9.22 -8.58
C PHE A 187 11.80 -9.17 -8.37
N TYR A 188 12.29 -8.45 -7.37
CA TYR A 188 13.73 -8.43 -7.05
C TYR A 188 14.28 -9.82 -6.74
N MET A 189 13.55 -10.61 -5.96
CA MET A 189 13.98 -11.97 -5.61
C MET A 189 14.01 -12.90 -6.84
N ASN A 190 13.06 -12.72 -7.76
CA ASN A 190 13.02 -13.44 -9.03
C ASN A 190 14.12 -13.01 -10.00
N PHE A 191 14.54 -11.74 -9.96
CA PHE A 191 15.54 -11.17 -10.86
C PHE A 191 16.98 -11.52 -10.46
N ASN A 192 17.33 -11.39 -9.18
CA ASN A 192 18.72 -11.56 -8.69
C ASN A 192 19.29 -12.98 -8.90
N GLU A 193 18.46 -13.99 -9.13
CA GLU A 193 18.94 -15.34 -9.47
C GLU A 193 19.57 -15.42 -10.87
N ARG A 194 19.28 -14.50 -11.78
CA ARG A 194 19.80 -14.56 -13.16
C ARG A 194 21.21 -14.00 -13.32
N ASP A 195 21.64 -13.10 -12.44
CA ASP A 195 22.83 -12.26 -12.70
C ASP A 195 23.94 -12.38 -11.64
N GLY A 196 23.79 -13.25 -10.63
CA GLY A 196 24.86 -13.54 -9.65
C GLY A 196 25.39 -12.36 -8.83
N GLY A 197 24.77 -11.18 -8.93
CA GLY A 197 25.23 -9.93 -8.33
C GLY A 197 24.64 -9.61 -6.96
N GLU A 198 25.41 -8.91 -6.14
CA GLU A 198 25.10 -8.41 -4.77
C GLU A 198 23.98 -7.33 -4.71
N SER A 199 23.00 -7.37 -5.60
CA SER A 199 22.06 -6.26 -5.82
C SER A 199 20.89 -6.18 -4.83
N ASN A 200 20.60 -7.24 -4.05
CA ASN A 200 19.45 -7.26 -3.14
C ASN A 200 19.80 -6.88 -1.70
N LYS A 201 20.02 -5.60 -1.44
CA LYS A 201 20.13 -5.08 -0.05
C LYS A 201 18.78 -4.75 0.59
N PHE A 202 17.71 -4.65 -0.20
CA PHE A 202 16.41 -4.20 0.28
C PHE A 202 15.52 -5.33 0.79
N PHE A 203 15.58 -6.52 0.19
CA PHE A 203 14.68 -7.62 0.55
C PHE A 203 15.43 -8.87 0.98
N SER A 204 14.90 -9.51 2.00
CA SER A 204 15.27 -10.86 2.46
C SER A 204 14.01 -11.67 2.75
N TYR A 205 14.15 -12.98 2.93
CA TYR A 205 13.02 -13.84 3.22
C TYR A 205 13.44 -15.03 4.09
N ASP A 206 12.46 -15.59 4.78
CA ASP A 206 12.54 -16.88 5.43
C ASP A 206 11.24 -17.63 5.13
N LEU A 207 11.35 -18.78 4.45
CA LEU A 207 10.19 -19.61 4.07
C LEU A 207 10.10 -20.91 4.87
N HIS A 208 11.12 -21.22 5.67
CA HIS A 208 11.23 -22.51 6.37
C HIS A 208 10.90 -22.40 7.86
N SER A 209 10.81 -21.18 8.40
CA SER A 209 10.32 -20.97 9.75
C SER A 209 8.82 -21.23 9.88
N THR A 210 8.36 -21.30 11.13
CA THR A 210 6.96 -21.47 11.51
C THR A 210 6.05 -20.35 10.98
N GLN A 211 6.62 -19.21 10.58
CA GLN A 211 5.91 -18.12 9.92
C GLN A 211 6.73 -17.64 8.72
N PRO A 212 6.42 -18.07 7.49
CA PRO A 212 7.11 -17.59 6.31
C PRO A 212 6.96 -16.06 6.18
N VAL A 213 8.06 -15.35 6.06
CA VAL A 213 8.12 -13.88 6.02
C VAL A 213 8.99 -13.36 4.89
N MET A 214 8.55 -12.27 4.27
CA MET A 214 9.38 -11.42 3.43
C MET A 214 9.71 -10.15 4.20
N THR A 215 11.00 -9.83 4.33
CA THR A 215 11.47 -8.67 5.08
C THR A 215 12.04 -7.62 4.14
N MET A 216 11.55 -6.39 4.24
CA MET A 216 12.10 -5.21 3.59
C MET A 216 12.91 -4.38 4.59
N MET A 217 14.13 -4.00 4.19
CA MET A 217 15.01 -3.11 4.94
C MET A 217 14.81 -1.67 4.48
N LEU A 218 14.39 -0.80 5.40
CA LEU A 218 14.31 0.64 5.17
C LEU A 218 15.67 1.32 5.48
N PRO A 219 15.96 2.50 4.89
CA PRO A 219 17.22 3.24 5.10
C PRO A 219 17.57 3.52 6.58
N ASP A 220 16.56 3.72 7.44
CA ASP A 220 16.75 3.94 8.88
C ASP A 220 16.98 2.63 9.69
N SER A 221 17.35 1.52 9.02
CA SER A 221 17.46 0.17 9.60
C SER A 221 16.15 -0.38 10.19
N VAL A 222 15.01 0.22 9.84
CA VAL A 222 13.69 -0.29 10.22
C VAL A 222 13.35 -1.49 9.33
N LYS A 223 13.00 -2.61 9.95
CA LYS A 223 12.55 -3.82 9.27
C LYS A 223 11.04 -3.77 9.08
N LEU A 224 10.58 -4.05 7.87
CA LEU A 224 9.17 -4.25 7.57
C LEU A 224 8.96 -5.69 7.15
N GLU A 225 8.15 -6.42 7.89
CA GLU A 225 7.91 -7.85 7.67
C GLU A 225 6.52 -8.07 7.08
N TYR A 226 6.46 -8.85 6.02
CA TYR A 226 5.25 -9.29 5.35
C TYR A 226 5.07 -10.78 5.60
N ASN A 227 4.00 -11.13 6.31
CA ASN A 227 3.65 -12.53 6.56
C ASN A 227 3.10 -13.16 5.27
N LEU A 228 3.71 -14.26 4.84
CA LEU A 228 3.36 -15.01 3.63
C LEU A 228 2.46 -16.22 3.94
N SER A 229 1.99 -16.39 5.16
CA SER A 229 0.98 -17.39 5.53
C SER A 229 -0.42 -16.88 5.24
N CYS A 230 -1.28 -17.78 4.76
CA CYS A 230 -2.70 -17.49 4.64
C CYS A 230 -3.37 -17.57 6.02
N ALA A 231 -4.10 -16.52 6.41
CA ALA A 231 -4.79 -16.48 7.70
C ALA A 231 -5.98 -17.47 7.83
N ILE A 232 -6.34 -18.20 6.77
CA ILE A 232 -7.42 -19.20 6.79
C ILE A 232 -6.84 -20.60 6.95
N CYS A 233 -5.97 -21.04 6.04
CA CYS A 233 -5.39 -22.39 6.10
C CYS A 233 -4.12 -22.47 6.97
N LEU A 234 -3.58 -21.32 7.41
CA LEU A 234 -2.36 -21.19 8.22
C LEU A 234 -1.07 -21.72 7.57
N GLU A 235 -1.15 -22.17 6.32
CA GLU A 235 -0.02 -22.60 5.49
C GLU A 235 0.55 -21.42 4.67
N LEU A 236 1.71 -21.65 4.04
CA LEU A 236 2.28 -20.74 3.05
C LEU A 236 1.25 -20.44 1.95
N VAL A 237 1.08 -19.17 1.61
CA VAL A 237 0.10 -18.76 0.62
C VAL A 237 0.34 -19.44 -0.74
N PHE A 238 -0.73 -20.00 -1.31
CA PHE A 238 -0.72 -20.65 -2.62
C PHE A 238 -1.67 -19.90 -3.56
N ASN A 239 -1.22 -19.59 -4.78
CA ASN A 239 -1.97 -18.72 -5.70
C ASN A 239 -2.42 -17.42 -4.99
N PRO A 240 -1.46 -16.61 -4.51
CA PRO A 240 -1.71 -15.51 -3.59
C PRO A 240 -2.59 -14.40 -4.18
N TYR A 241 -3.59 -14.00 -3.40
CA TYR A 241 -4.42 -12.82 -3.65
C TYR A 241 -4.32 -11.87 -2.46
N ALA A 242 -3.96 -10.63 -2.73
CA ALA A 242 -4.09 -9.55 -1.76
C ALA A 242 -5.44 -8.88 -1.96
N LEU A 243 -6.29 -8.92 -0.93
CA LEU A 243 -7.55 -8.18 -0.93
C LEU A 243 -7.27 -6.68 -0.92
N CYS A 244 -8.26 -5.85 -1.25
CA CYS A 244 -8.08 -4.39 -1.26
C CYS A 244 -7.66 -3.83 0.12
N CYS A 245 -7.97 -4.54 1.21
CA CYS A 245 -7.52 -4.20 2.55
C CYS A 245 -6.08 -4.61 2.88
N GLY A 246 -5.31 -5.12 1.90
CA GLY A 246 -3.91 -5.53 2.03
C GLY A 246 -3.69 -6.95 2.58
N HIS A 247 -4.74 -7.62 3.10
CA HIS A 247 -4.60 -8.98 3.64
C HIS A 247 -4.43 -10.02 2.52
N LEU A 248 -3.50 -10.94 2.74
CA LEU A 248 -3.04 -11.94 1.79
C LEU A 248 -3.68 -13.31 2.07
N PHE A 249 -4.22 -13.95 1.03
CA PHE A 249 -4.85 -15.26 1.13
C PHE A 249 -4.55 -16.14 -0.08
N CYS A 250 -4.70 -17.46 0.08
CA CYS A 250 -4.76 -18.36 -1.07
C CYS A 250 -6.01 -18.06 -1.90
N LYS A 251 -5.97 -18.27 -3.22
CA LYS A 251 -7.14 -18.10 -4.10
C LYS A 251 -8.36 -18.87 -3.57
N SER A 252 -8.20 -20.16 -3.32
CA SER A 252 -9.24 -21.04 -2.79
C SER A 252 -9.81 -20.55 -1.46
N CYS A 253 -8.95 -20.15 -0.52
CA CYS A 253 -9.37 -19.61 0.77
C CYS A 253 -10.14 -18.29 0.64
N ALA A 254 -9.68 -17.38 -0.21
CA ALA A 254 -10.38 -16.11 -0.47
C ALA A 254 -11.74 -16.35 -1.13
N CYS A 255 -11.84 -17.26 -2.10
CA CYS A 255 -13.09 -17.63 -2.75
C CYS A 255 -14.09 -18.22 -1.76
N SER A 256 -13.64 -19.18 -0.93
CA SER A 256 -14.46 -19.77 0.12
C SER A 256 -14.97 -18.73 1.12
N ALA A 257 -14.10 -17.81 1.58
CA ALA A 257 -14.49 -16.73 2.50
C ALA A 257 -15.50 -15.74 1.89
N ALA A 258 -15.45 -15.53 0.57
CA ALA A 258 -16.42 -14.72 -0.16
C ALA A 258 -17.67 -15.50 -0.61
N SER A 259 -17.81 -16.77 -0.21
CA SER A 259 -18.90 -17.66 -0.64
C SER A 259 -19.04 -17.77 -2.16
N VAL A 260 -17.92 -17.76 -2.88
CA VAL A 260 -17.85 -17.96 -4.34
C VAL A 260 -17.04 -19.18 -4.71
N MET A 261 -17.34 -19.77 -5.87
CA MET A 261 -16.58 -20.91 -6.37
C MET A 261 -15.20 -20.47 -6.89
N ILE A 262 -14.22 -21.35 -6.81
CA ILE A 262 -12.82 -21.06 -7.20
C ILE A 262 -12.73 -20.71 -8.69
N PHE A 263 -13.54 -21.37 -9.53
CA PHE A 263 -13.57 -21.14 -10.98
C PHE A 263 -14.27 -19.83 -11.38
N GLN A 264 -15.23 -19.35 -10.58
CA GLN A 264 -15.89 -18.05 -10.78
C GLN A 264 -14.92 -16.90 -10.45
N GLY A 265 -14.09 -17.11 -9.43
CA GLY A 265 -13.09 -16.14 -8.97
C GLY A 265 -13.66 -15.03 -8.10
N LEU A 266 -12.77 -14.23 -7.53
CA LEU A 266 -13.12 -13.23 -6.50
C LEU A 266 -13.97 -12.07 -7.00
N LYS A 267 -13.98 -11.82 -8.32
CA LYS A 267 -14.82 -10.77 -8.92
C LYS A 267 -16.32 -11.07 -8.83
N ALA A 268 -16.69 -12.33 -8.62
CA ALA A 268 -18.08 -12.73 -8.40
C ALA A 268 -18.56 -12.52 -6.96
N ALA A 269 -17.67 -12.10 -6.05
CA ALA A 269 -18.01 -11.90 -4.64
C ALA A 269 -19.00 -10.75 -4.47
N SER A 270 -19.93 -10.90 -3.52
CA SER A 270 -20.85 -9.81 -3.20
C SER A 270 -20.11 -8.65 -2.52
N PRO A 271 -20.53 -7.38 -2.74
CA PRO A 271 -19.95 -6.23 -2.06
C PRO A 271 -20.02 -6.30 -0.52
N GLU A 272 -20.99 -7.05 0.02
CA GLU A 272 -21.19 -7.24 1.46
C GLU A 272 -20.19 -8.23 2.08
N SER A 273 -19.48 -9.00 1.25
CA SER A 273 -18.48 -9.96 1.69
C SER A 273 -17.33 -9.28 2.43
N LYS A 274 -16.99 -9.80 3.62
CA LYS A 274 -16.04 -9.17 4.54
C LYS A 274 -14.72 -9.92 4.60
N CYS A 275 -13.63 -9.16 4.75
CA CYS A 275 -12.32 -9.74 5.02
C CYS A 275 -12.34 -10.58 6.31
N PRO A 276 -11.81 -11.82 6.30
CA PRO A 276 -11.71 -12.67 7.50
C PRO A 276 -10.86 -12.07 8.62
N VAL A 277 -9.89 -11.21 8.29
CA VAL A 277 -8.95 -10.62 9.25
C VAL A 277 -9.47 -9.29 9.79
N CYS A 278 -9.71 -8.30 8.92
CA CYS A 278 -10.10 -6.96 9.34
C CYS A 278 -11.60 -6.65 9.27
N ARG A 279 -12.42 -7.60 8.79
CA ARG A 279 -13.89 -7.47 8.65
C ARG A 279 -14.38 -6.32 7.75
N ALA A 280 -13.48 -5.67 7.00
CA ALA A 280 -13.85 -4.67 6.01
C ALA A 280 -14.66 -5.32 4.87
N ALA A 281 -15.78 -4.69 4.51
CA ALA A 281 -16.62 -5.10 3.37
C ALA A 281 -16.06 -4.57 2.04
N GLY A 282 -16.52 -5.12 0.92
CA GLY A 282 -16.15 -4.65 -0.42
C GLY A 282 -14.65 -4.76 -0.71
N VAL A 283 -13.99 -5.81 -0.20
CA VAL A 283 -12.53 -6.01 -0.32
C VAL A 283 -12.12 -6.98 -1.42
N TYR A 284 -13.09 -7.68 -2.04
CA TYR A 284 -12.83 -8.77 -2.99
C TYR A 284 -12.84 -8.33 -4.45
N GLY A 285 -13.63 -7.31 -4.81
CA GLY A 285 -13.85 -6.90 -6.21
C GLY A 285 -12.56 -6.50 -6.94
N ASP A 286 -11.70 -5.72 -6.28
CA ASP A 286 -10.41 -5.26 -6.83
C ASP A 286 -9.21 -5.99 -6.21
N ALA A 287 -9.40 -7.23 -5.74
CA ALA A 287 -8.32 -8.04 -5.20
C ALA A 287 -7.20 -8.22 -6.25
N VAL A 288 -5.96 -8.04 -5.81
CA VAL A 288 -4.77 -8.14 -6.65
C VAL A 288 -4.28 -9.59 -6.66
N HIS A 289 -4.16 -10.16 -7.86
CA HIS A 289 -3.49 -11.44 -8.05
C HIS A 289 -1.97 -11.22 -8.03
N MET A 290 -1.29 -11.83 -7.06
CA MET A 290 0.10 -11.56 -6.72
C MET A 290 1.03 -12.45 -7.55
N LEU A 291 1.25 -12.10 -8.81
CA LEU A 291 1.90 -12.94 -9.82
C LEU A 291 3.41 -13.14 -9.58
N GLU A 292 4.15 -12.10 -9.20
CA GLU A 292 5.56 -12.26 -8.88
C GLU A 292 5.76 -13.10 -7.64
N LEU A 293 4.90 -12.89 -6.65
CA LEU A 293 4.93 -13.65 -5.41
C LEU A 293 4.61 -15.12 -5.69
N ASP A 294 3.58 -15.41 -6.50
CA ASP A 294 3.25 -16.77 -6.96
C ASP A 294 4.47 -17.42 -7.63
N LEU A 295 5.09 -16.73 -8.59
CA LEU A 295 6.26 -17.22 -9.31
C LEU A 295 7.44 -17.48 -8.37
N PHE A 296 7.70 -16.56 -7.44
CA PHE A 296 8.77 -16.67 -6.45
C PHE A 296 8.56 -17.90 -5.56
N LEU A 297 7.37 -18.03 -4.96
CA LEU A 297 7.04 -19.14 -4.07
C LEU A 297 7.05 -20.48 -4.80
N LYS A 298 6.55 -20.53 -6.04
CA LYS A 298 6.62 -21.72 -6.91
C LYS A 298 8.04 -22.20 -7.16
N LYS A 299 8.99 -21.29 -7.37
CA LYS A 299 10.40 -21.65 -7.59
C LYS A 299 11.06 -22.18 -6.34
N ARG A 300 10.77 -21.58 -5.18
CA ARG A 300 11.39 -21.91 -3.89
C ARG A 300 10.80 -23.16 -3.24
N CYS A 301 9.49 -23.38 -3.38
CA CYS A 301 8.75 -24.44 -2.68
C CYS A 301 8.11 -25.43 -3.67
N LYS A 302 8.92 -26.06 -4.54
CA LYS A 302 8.44 -26.83 -5.70
C LYS A 302 7.48 -27.97 -5.36
N GLU A 303 7.82 -28.82 -4.39
CA GLU A 303 7.00 -29.99 -4.04
C GLU A 303 5.67 -29.56 -3.41
N TYR A 304 5.72 -28.65 -2.43
CA TYR A 304 4.53 -28.01 -1.87
C TYR A 304 3.63 -27.42 -2.96
N TRP A 305 4.22 -26.71 -3.94
CA TRP A 305 3.45 -26.10 -5.03
C TRP A 305 2.75 -27.13 -5.93
N LYS A 306 3.41 -28.26 -6.22
CA LYS A 306 2.82 -29.33 -7.03
C LYS A 306 1.63 -29.96 -6.31
N GLU A 307 1.78 -30.27 -5.02
CA GLU A 307 0.72 -30.88 -4.20
C GLU A 307 -0.50 -29.96 -4.12
N ARG A 308 -0.29 -28.69 -3.76
CA ARG A 308 -1.36 -27.68 -3.67
C ARG A 308 -2.06 -27.45 -5.02
N LEU A 309 -1.31 -27.48 -6.13
CA LEU A 309 -1.89 -27.35 -7.47
C LEU A 309 -2.79 -28.53 -7.84
N VAL A 310 -2.42 -29.76 -7.49
CA VAL A 310 -3.26 -30.94 -7.71
C VAL A 310 -4.53 -30.85 -6.85
N ALA A 311 -4.39 -30.49 -5.57
CA ALA A 311 -5.51 -30.34 -4.66
C ALA A 311 -6.51 -29.26 -5.12
N GLU A 312 -6.04 -28.05 -5.47
CA GLU A 312 -6.90 -26.95 -5.92
C GLU A 312 -7.59 -27.28 -7.26
N ARG A 313 -6.91 -28.00 -8.17
CA ARG A 313 -7.55 -28.47 -9.41
C ARG A 313 -8.65 -29.50 -9.16
N ALA A 314 -8.41 -30.47 -8.28
CA ALA A 314 -9.41 -31.47 -7.93
C ALA A 314 -10.65 -30.82 -7.32
N GLU A 315 -10.47 -29.86 -6.42
CA GLU A 315 -11.57 -29.10 -5.81
C GLU A 315 -12.32 -28.24 -6.87
N MET A 316 -11.61 -27.60 -7.79
CA MET A 316 -12.23 -26.82 -8.87
C MET A 316 -13.10 -27.68 -9.79
N VAL A 317 -12.64 -28.88 -10.15
CA VAL A 317 -13.43 -29.83 -10.96
C VAL A 317 -14.68 -30.27 -10.20
N LYS A 318 -14.55 -30.57 -8.90
CA LYS A 318 -15.67 -30.92 -8.04
C LYS A 318 -16.73 -29.82 -7.97
N GLN A 319 -16.32 -28.58 -7.66
CA GLN A 319 -17.20 -27.41 -7.62
C GLN A 319 -17.89 -27.13 -8.96
N SER A 320 -17.17 -27.33 -10.07
CA SER A 320 -17.73 -27.13 -11.40
C SER A 320 -18.83 -28.16 -11.68
N LYS A 321 -18.61 -29.43 -11.32
CA LYS A 321 -19.61 -30.49 -11.44
C LYS A 321 -20.85 -30.17 -10.62
N GLU A 322 -20.68 -29.83 -9.34
CA GLU A 322 -21.79 -29.47 -8.44
C GLU A 322 -22.58 -28.27 -8.96
N TYR A 323 -21.89 -27.25 -9.49
CA TYR A 323 -22.53 -26.09 -10.10
C TYR A 323 -23.39 -26.48 -11.30
N TRP A 324 -22.85 -27.26 -12.24
CA TRP A 324 -23.61 -27.67 -13.43
C TRP A 324 -24.78 -28.60 -13.08
N ASP A 325 -24.59 -29.52 -12.13
CA ASP A 325 -25.67 -30.39 -11.64
C ASP A 325 -26.82 -29.57 -11.04
N LEU A 326 -26.52 -28.51 -10.27
CA LEU A 326 -27.53 -27.59 -9.73
C LEU A 326 -28.23 -26.79 -10.83
N GLN A 327 -27.48 -26.26 -11.80
CA GLN A 327 -28.07 -25.53 -12.93
C GLN A 327 -28.99 -26.43 -13.76
N THR A 328 -28.58 -27.69 -13.99
CA THR A 328 -29.40 -28.68 -14.70
C THR A 328 -30.67 -29.01 -13.93
N LYS A 329 -30.61 -29.22 -12.61
CA LYS A 329 -31.81 -29.43 -11.78
C LYS A 329 -32.77 -28.26 -11.84
N PHE A 330 -32.24 -27.03 -11.75
CA PHE A 330 -33.04 -25.82 -11.84
C PHE A 330 -33.72 -25.66 -13.21
N MET A 331 -33.01 -25.97 -14.30
CA MET A 331 -33.58 -25.94 -15.66
C MET A 331 -34.63 -27.03 -15.90
N ILE A 332 -34.47 -28.22 -15.30
CA ILE A 332 -35.39 -29.35 -15.47
C ILE A 332 -36.58 -29.29 -14.48
N GLY A 333 -36.51 -28.44 -13.44
CA GLY A 333 -37.63 -28.16 -12.53
C GLY A 333 -37.84 -29.20 -11.41
N TYR A 334 -36.76 -29.86 -10.96
CA TYR A 334 -36.80 -30.79 -9.82
C TYR A 334 -36.66 -30.12 -8.46
#